data_AF-A0A1M7QHJ4-F1
#
_entry.id   AF-A0A1M7QHJ4-F1
#
_cell.length_a   1.000
_cell.length_b   1.000
_cell.length_c   1.000
_cell.angle_alpha   90.00
_cell.angle_beta   90.00
_cell.angle_gamma   90.00
#
_symmetry.space_group_name_H-M   'P 1'
#
loop_
_entity.id
_entity.type
_entity.pdbx_description
1 polymer ?
#
loop_
_entity_poly.entity_id
_entity_poly.type
_entity_poly.pdbx_seq_one_letter_code
_entity_poly.pdbx_strand_id
1 'polypeptide(L)'
;MILFSRRNLHYSDYKWTVYVQNDPRVNGKPDDTLFNKEEGNEVVYLINKLMIFWDYRFANTGNKMEKLIHDKLPEDITKQEQVQHWLKENLKF
;
A
#
# COMPACT_ATOMS: atom_id res chain seq x y z
N MET A 1 -8.14 -15.33 -1.50
CA MET A 1 -7.74 -14.30 -2.48
C MET A 1 -8.14 -12.96 -1.90
N ILE A 2 -7.17 -12.09 -1.62
CA ILE A 2 -7.47 -10.76 -1.10
C ILE A 2 -7.90 -9.90 -2.29
N LEU A 3 -9.07 -9.28 -2.18
CA LEU A 3 -9.74 -8.53 -3.25
C LEU A 3 -9.73 -7.03 -2.96
N PHE A 4 -8.67 -6.51 -2.31
CA PHE A 4 -8.56 -5.07 -2.12
C PHE A 4 -8.23 -4.43 -3.48
N SER A 5 -9.09 -3.53 -3.91
CA SER A 5 -9.05 -2.93 -5.23
C SER A 5 -9.29 -1.43 -5.14
N ARG A 6 -9.20 -0.73 -6.27
CA ARG A 6 -9.56 0.69 -6.38
C ARG A 6 -10.93 1.03 -5.75
N ARG A 7 -11.91 0.13 -5.84
CA ARG A 7 -13.25 0.36 -5.28
C ARG A 7 -13.30 0.32 -3.77
N ASN A 8 -12.29 -0.27 -3.14
CA ASN A 8 -12.16 -0.33 -1.71
C ASN A 8 -11.46 0.90 -1.16
N LEU A 9 -10.71 1.66 -1.98
CA LEU A 9 -10.06 2.89 -1.54
C LEU A 9 -11.09 3.91 -1.04
N HIS A 10 -10.76 4.55 0.07
CA HIS A 10 -11.56 5.62 0.66
C HIS A 10 -11.30 6.97 -0.03
N TYR A 11 -10.05 7.23 -0.41
CA TYR A 11 -9.65 8.48 -1.04
C TYR A 11 -9.74 8.38 -2.57
N SER A 12 -10.00 9.50 -3.23
CA SER A 12 -10.29 9.58 -4.67
C SER A 12 -9.31 10.45 -5.47
N ASP A 13 -8.37 11.11 -4.78
CA ASP A 13 -7.34 12.01 -5.30
C ASP A 13 -6.09 11.28 -5.83
N TYR A 14 -6.09 9.95 -5.80
CA TYR A 14 -5.02 9.15 -6.37
C TYR A 14 -4.84 9.36 -7.88
N LYS A 15 -3.57 9.41 -8.27
CA LYS A 15 -3.12 9.23 -9.65
C LYS A 15 -3.16 7.74 -10.01
N TRP A 16 -3.35 7.47 -11.30
CA TRP A 16 -3.50 6.12 -11.85
C TRP A 16 -2.54 5.93 -13.02
N THR A 17 -1.26 6.11 -12.77
CA THR A 17 -0.23 5.96 -13.80
C THR A 17 -0.16 4.50 -14.26
N VAL A 18 -0.07 4.29 -15.57
CA VAL A 18 0.08 2.97 -16.17
C VAL A 18 1.55 2.56 -16.08
N TYR A 19 1.83 1.51 -15.32
CA TYR A 19 3.17 0.93 -15.23
C TYR A 19 3.37 -0.15 -16.28
N VAL A 20 4.63 -0.34 -16.68
CA VAL A 20 5.01 -1.46 -17.55
C VAL A 20 4.84 -2.80 -16.82
N GLN A 21 4.76 -3.88 -17.58
CA GLN A 21 4.67 -5.21 -17.00
C GLN A 21 5.89 -5.51 -16.13
N ASN A 22 5.66 -6.04 -14.93
CA ASN A 22 6.68 -6.36 -13.93
C ASN A 22 7.45 -5.17 -13.34
N ASP A 23 6.91 -3.96 -13.41
CA ASP A 23 7.50 -2.82 -12.70
C ASP A 23 7.55 -3.10 -11.18
N PRO A 24 8.72 -2.91 -10.53
CA PRO A 24 8.89 -3.22 -9.10
C PRO A 24 8.01 -2.36 -8.18
N ARG A 25 7.50 -1.21 -8.67
CA ARG A 25 6.57 -0.35 -7.90
C ARG A 25 5.21 -1.01 -7.67
N VAL A 26 4.83 -1.95 -8.54
CA VAL A 26 3.54 -2.65 -8.50
C VAL A 26 3.67 -4.17 -8.60
N ASN A 27 4.88 -4.71 -8.43
CA ASN A 27 5.15 -6.15 -8.49
C ASN A 27 6.34 -6.55 -7.60
N GLY A 28 6.46 -7.85 -7.32
CA GLY A 28 7.58 -8.39 -6.53
C GLY A 28 7.29 -8.44 -5.03
N LYS A 29 8.34 -8.25 -4.23
CA LYS A 29 8.26 -8.13 -2.77
C LYS A 29 8.58 -6.68 -2.40
N PRO A 30 7.98 -6.12 -1.33
CA PRO A 30 8.40 -4.83 -0.81
C PRO A 30 9.90 -4.84 -0.49
N ASP A 31 10.64 -3.93 -1.11
CA ASP A 31 12.09 -3.77 -0.98
C ASP A 31 12.46 -2.28 -0.96
N ASP A 32 13.64 -1.93 -1.44
CA ASP A 32 14.14 -0.56 -1.49
C ASP A 32 13.55 0.28 -2.65
N THR A 33 12.61 -0.27 -3.41
CA THR A 33 11.85 0.44 -4.43
C THR A 33 11.13 1.65 -3.84
N LEU A 34 11.22 2.79 -4.54
CA LEU A 34 10.52 4.02 -4.17
C LEU A 34 9.00 3.81 -4.21
N PHE A 35 8.33 4.33 -3.19
CA PHE A 35 6.89 4.26 -3.02
C PHE A 35 6.27 5.66 -3.10
N ASN A 36 5.22 5.79 -3.90
CA ASN A 36 4.45 7.01 -4.01
C ASN A 36 3.04 6.81 -3.42
N LYS A 37 2.77 7.48 -2.30
CA LYS A 37 1.45 7.45 -1.64
C LYS A 37 0.33 8.11 -2.46
N GLU A 38 0.65 8.93 -3.46
CA GLU A 38 -0.33 9.53 -4.37
C GLU A 38 -0.70 8.61 -5.55
N GLU A 39 0.05 7.52 -5.79
CA GLU A 39 -0.23 6.58 -6.88
C GLU A 39 -1.09 5.43 -6.40
N GLY A 40 -2.36 5.41 -6.81
CA GLY A 40 -3.33 4.43 -6.34
C GLY A 40 -2.96 2.99 -6.70
N ASN A 41 -2.25 2.78 -7.80
CA ASN A 41 -1.74 1.46 -8.18
C ASN A 41 -0.68 0.95 -7.20
N GLU A 42 0.23 1.80 -6.73
CA GLU A 42 1.26 1.44 -5.75
C GLU A 42 0.65 1.18 -4.38
N VAL A 43 -0.31 2.03 -3.96
CA VAL A 43 -1.02 1.87 -2.68
C VAL A 43 -1.79 0.55 -2.64
N VAL A 44 -2.58 0.25 -3.68
CA VAL A 44 -3.35 -1.01 -3.77
C VAL A 44 -2.41 -2.21 -3.82
N TYR A 45 -1.31 -2.12 -4.57
CA TYR A 45 -0.30 -3.16 -4.62
C TYR A 45 0.27 -3.45 -3.23
N LEU A 46 0.77 -2.41 -2.55
CA LEU A 46 1.45 -2.56 -1.26
C LEU A 46 0.50 -3.12 -0.20
N ILE A 47 -0.73 -2.57 -0.11
CA ILE A 47 -1.76 -3.08 0.81
C ILE A 47 -2.02 -4.56 0.57
N ASN A 48 -2.26 -4.97 -0.69
CA ASN A 48 -2.51 -6.37 -1.01
C ASN A 48 -1.33 -7.27 -0.62
N LYS A 49 -0.09 -6.84 -0.89
CA LYS A 49 1.11 -7.59 -0.51
C LYS A 49 1.23 -7.78 0.99
N LEU A 50 1.02 -6.71 1.77
CA LEU A 50 1.08 -6.75 3.22
C LEU A 50 -0.05 -7.60 3.82
N MET A 51 -1.26 -7.51 3.26
CA MET A 51 -2.36 -8.36 3.66
C MET A 51 -2.06 -9.84 3.43
N ILE A 52 -1.45 -10.21 2.29
CA ILE A 52 -1.00 -11.59 2.04
C ILE A 52 0.09 -11.99 3.03
N PHE A 53 1.10 -11.14 3.22
CA PHE A 53 2.26 -11.42 4.06
C PHE A 53 1.90 -11.58 5.55
N TRP A 54 0.87 -10.88 6.03
CA TRP A 54 0.40 -10.95 7.42
C TRP A 54 -0.88 -11.79 7.61
N ASP A 55 -1.31 -12.53 6.58
CA ASP A 55 -2.56 -13.32 6.54
C ASP A 55 -3.83 -12.54 6.97
N TYR A 56 -3.93 -11.27 6.56
CA TYR A 56 -5.13 -10.48 6.74
C TYR A 56 -6.11 -10.67 5.59
N ARG A 57 -7.37 -10.92 5.92
CA ARG A 57 -8.41 -11.31 4.94
C ARG A 57 -9.54 -10.31 4.76
N PHE A 58 -9.62 -9.29 5.61
CA PHE A 58 -10.71 -8.32 5.61
C PHE A 58 -10.31 -7.03 4.89
N ALA A 59 -11.17 -6.56 3.97
CA ALA A 59 -10.97 -5.29 3.25
C ALA A 59 -10.86 -4.09 4.22
N ASN A 60 -11.59 -4.12 5.34
CA ASN A 60 -11.50 -3.09 6.38
C ASN A 60 -10.08 -2.93 6.94
N THR A 61 -9.28 -3.99 6.98
CA THR A 61 -7.87 -3.90 7.37
C THR A 61 -7.08 -3.12 6.32
N GLY A 62 -7.32 -3.37 5.03
CA GLY A 62 -6.75 -2.59 3.94
C GLY A 62 -7.14 -1.10 4.00
N ASN A 63 -8.38 -0.79 4.35
CA ASN A 63 -8.80 0.59 4.57
C ASN A 63 -8.09 1.27 5.76
N LYS A 64 -7.85 0.54 6.85
CA LYS A 64 -7.05 1.06 7.97
C LYS A 64 -5.62 1.37 7.51
N MET A 65 -5.01 0.48 6.72
CA MET A 65 -3.67 0.71 6.15
C MET A 65 -3.66 1.92 5.21
N GLU A 66 -4.63 2.01 4.30
CA GLU A 66 -4.77 3.14 3.37
C GLU A 66 -4.82 4.47 4.12
N LYS A 67 -5.68 4.59 5.14
CA LYS A 67 -5.79 5.80 5.96
C LYS A 67 -4.49 6.17 6.64
N LEU A 68 -3.74 5.17 7.14
CA LEU A 68 -2.42 5.42 7.73
C LEU A 68 -1.43 5.93 6.69
N ILE A 69 -1.37 5.28 5.51
CA ILE A 69 -0.48 5.68 4.41
C ILE A 69 -0.79 7.10 3.95
N HIS A 70 -2.06 7.41 3.75
CA HIS A 70 -2.49 8.67 3.18
C HIS A 70 -2.30 9.83 4.17
N ASP A 71 -2.82 9.69 5.39
CA ASP A 71 -2.93 10.81 6.33
C ASP A 71 -1.71 10.97 7.24
N LYS A 72 -0.99 9.88 7.51
CA LYS A 72 0.00 9.84 8.61
C LYS A 72 1.39 9.37 8.20
N LEU A 73 1.58 8.89 6.96
CA LEU A 73 2.89 8.45 6.51
C LEU A 73 3.85 9.66 6.48
N PRO A 74 4.94 9.61 7.27
CA PRO A 74 5.97 10.64 7.27
C PRO A 74 6.65 10.77 5.91
N GLU A 75 7.06 11.98 5.55
CA GLU A 75 7.69 12.26 4.24
C GLU A 75 9.10 11.67 4.10
N ASP A 76 9.77 11.35 5.21
CA ASP A 76 11.07 10.68 5.22
C ASP A 76 10.98 9.18 4.87
N ILE A 77 9.78 8.60 4.94
CA ILE A 77 9.53 7.20 4.58
C ILE A 77 9.15 7.13 3.11
N THR A 78 10.13 6.74 2.28
CA THR A 78 10.00 6.79 0.81
C THR A 78 10.11 5.43 0.14
N LYS A 79 10.52 4.37 0.84
CA LYS A 79 10.71 3.03 0.28
C LYS A 79 9.62 2.06 0.73
N GLN A 80 9.25 1.10 -0.13
CA GLN A 80 8.23 0.09 0.18
C GLN A 80 8.51 -0.69 1.46
N GLU A 81 9.75 -1.14 1.67
CA GLU A 81 10.17 -1.85 2.90
C GLU A 81 9.98 -0.97 4.15
N GLN A 82 10.31 0.32 4.07
CA GLN A 82 10.19 1.23 5.20
C GLN A 82 8.72 1.49 5.53
N VAL A 83 7.87 1.66 4.52
CA VAL A 83 6.42 1.79 4.69
C VAL A 83 5.85 0.53 5.34
N GLN A 84 6.32 -0.66 4.93
CA GLN A 84 5.93 -1.92 5.57
C GLN A 84 6.27 -1.92 7.07
N HIS A 85 7.51 -1.56 7.44
CA HIS A 85 7.95 -1.53 8.83
C HIS A 85 7.11 -0.52 9.64
N TRP A 86 6.95 0.70 9.13
CA TRP A 86 6.18 1.74 9.78
C TRP A 86 4.71 1.36 9.95
N LEU A 87 4.08 0.75 8.94
CA LEU A 87 2.71 0.24 9.05
C LEU A 87 2.61 -0.84 10.12
N LYS A 88 3.60 -1.74 10.23
CA LYS A 88 3.57 -2.79 11.26
C LYS A 88 3.57 -2.23 12.68
N GLU A 89 4.28 -1.12 12.90
CA GLU A 89 4.36 -0.43 14.19
C GLU A 89 3.12 0.43 14.51
N ASN A 90 2.52 1.03 13.48
CA ASN A 90 1.41 1.98 13.64
C ASN A 90 0.02 1.35 13.46
N LEU A 91 -0.07 0.19 12.83
CA LEU A 91 -1.34 -0.53 12.63
C LEU A 91 -1.76 -1.23 13.92
N LYS A 92 -2.57 -0.54 14.72
CA LYS A 92 -3.21 -1.07 15.93
C LYS A 92 -4.64 -1.50 15.62
N PHE A 93 -5.04 -2.67 16.12
CA PHE A 93 -6.37 -3.25 15.88
C PHE A 93 -7.35 -2.91 16.99
#